data_AF-A0A2N9HC35-F1
#
_entry.id   AF-A0A2N9HC35-F1
#
_cell.length_a   1.000
_cell.length_b   1.000
_cell.length_c   1.000
_cell.angle_alpha   90.00
_cell.angle_beta   90.00
_cell.angle_gamma   90.00
#
_symmetry.space_group_name_H-M   'P 1'
#
loop_
_entity.id
_entity.type
_entity.pdbx_description
1 polymer ?
#
loop_
_entity_poly.entity_id
_entity_poly.type
_entity_poly.pdbx_seq_one_letter_code
_entity_poly.pdbx_strand_id
1 'polypeptide(L)'
;MVEGKSMVEQANEFQMIAHDIHSKGVRVDKQMQVSAIIDKLLEPWKEFAKVLRHKQKELSIEAIITRLRVEEEARNQDKAVELNEANGTDKS
;
A
#
# COMPACT_ATOMS: atom_id res chain seq x y z
N MET A 1 -1.49 -2.97 -9.00
CA MET A 1 -0.39 -3.66 -8.32
C MET A 1 -0.38 -5.13 -8.71
N VAL A 2 0.67 -5.85 -8.37
CA VAL A 2 0.95 -7.25 -8.68
C VAL A 2 0.77 -8.05 -7.39
N GLU A 3 0.09 -9.17 -7.49
CA GLU A 3 -0.08 -10.12 -6.38
C GLU A 3 1.26 -10.74 -5.95
N GLY A 4 1.38 -11.07 -4.68
CA GLY A 4 2.59 -11.68 -4.12
C GLY A 4 3.78 -10.74 -3.89
N LYS A 5 3.68 -9.47 -4.34
CA LYS A 5 4.70 -8.43 -4.10
C LYS A 5 4.22 -7.45 -3.04
N SER A 6 5.15 -6.95 -2.19
CA SER A 6 4.85 -5.95 -1.17
C SER A 6 4.20 -4.71 -1.79
N MET A 7 3.19 -4.16 -1.12
CA MET A 7 2.53 -2.94 -1.56
C MET A 7 3.41 -1.71 -1.35
N VAL A 8 4.26 -1.75 -0.32
CA VAL A 8 5.26 -0.73 -0.03
C VAL A 8 6.31 -0.68 -1.14
N GLU A 9 6.84 -1.84 -1.52
CA GLU A 9 7.82 -1.96 -2.60
C GLU A 9 7.25 -1.40 -3.91
N GLN A 10 6.03 -1.78 -4.28
CA GLN A 10 5.38 -1.32 -5.49
C GLN A 10 5.07 0.19 -5.48
N ALA A 11 4.72 0.76 -4.32
CA ALA A 11 4.49 2.20 -4.19
C ALA A 11 5.81 2.99 -4.32
N ASN A 12 6.93 2.46 -3.81
CA ASN A 12 8.26 3.05 -3.99
C ASN A 12 8.70 3.00 -5.46
N GLU A 13 8.50 1.88 -6.15
CA GLU A 13 8.78 1.76 -7.58
C GLU A 13 7.96 2.74 -8.42
N PHE A 14 6.68 2.91 -8.09
CA PHE A 14 5.84 3.92 -8.72
C PHE A 14 6.40 5.34 -8.53
N GLN A 15 6.86 5.67 -7.31
CA GLN A 15 7.48 6.96 -7.03
C GLN A 15 8.79 7.16 -7.82
N MET A 16 9.62 6.12 -7.97
CA MET A 16 10.83 6.16 -8.80
C MET A 16 10.49 6.43 -10.27
N ILE A 17 9.50 5.74 -10.83
CA ILE A 17 9.06 5.97 -12.22
C ILE A 17 8.55 7.40 -12.39
N ALA A 18 7.74 7.90 -11.45
CA ALA A 18 7.26 9.28 -11.50
C ALA A 18 8.41 10.30 -11.44
N HIS A 19 9.45 10.03 -10.64
CA HIS A 19 10.66 10.84 -10.59
C HIS A 19 11.44 10.83 -11.91
N ASP A 20 11.58 9.67 -12.56
CA ASP A 20 12.24 9.52 -13.86
C ASP A 20 11.47 10.20 -15.00
N ILE A 21 10.14 10.22 -14.93
CA ILE A 21 9.29 10.99 -15.85
C ILE A 21 9.51 12.48 -15.64
N HIS A 22 9.58 12.91 -14.37
CA HIS A 22 9.84 14.31 -14.02
C HIS A 22 11.22 14.79 -14.48
N SER A 23 12.26 13.96 -14.37
CA SER A 23 13.61 14.30 -14.84
C SER A 23 13.69 14.49 -16.35
N LYS A 24 12.76 13.89 -17.11
CA LYS A 24 12.59 14.07 -18.56
C LYS A 24 11.74 15.28 -18.92
N GLY A 25 11.38 16.13 -17.96
CA GLY A 25 10.61 17.36 -18.16
C GLY A 25 9.09 17.17 -18.19
N VAL A 26 8.60 15.95 -17.96
CA VAL A 26 7.15 15.66 -17.93
C VAL A 26 6.66 15.77 -16.49
N ARG A 27 5.75 16.70 -16.23
CA ARG A 27 5.15 16.85 -14.89
C ARG A 27 3.93 15.96 -14.75
N VAL A 28 3.93 15.14 -13.70
CA VAL A 28 2.77 14.34 -13.30
C VAL A 28 2.17 14.99 -12.06
N ASP A 29 0.88 15.32 -12.11
CA ASP A 29 0.18 15.96 -10.99
C ASP A 29 0.28 15.10 -9.72
N LYS A 30 0.50 15.73 -8.57
CA LYS A 30 0.69 15.03 -7.29
C LYS A 30 -0.58 14.29 -6.87
N GLN A 31 -1.75 14.89 -7.06
CA GLN A 31 -3.02 14.25 -6.74
C GLN A 31 -3.32 13.08 -7.68
N MET A 32 -2.91 13.18 -8.94
CA MET A 32 -2.99 12.06 -9.88
C MET A 32 -2.12 10.87 -9.42
N GLN A 33 -0.89 11.13 -8.95
CA GLN A 33 0.00 10.09 -8.43
C GLN A 33 -0.59 9.40 -7.18
N VAL A 34 -1.09 10.19 -6.23
CA VAL A 34 -1.78 9.71 -5.02
C VAL A 34 -3.00 8.86 -5.41
N SER A 35 -3.85 9.34 -6.33
CA SER A 35 -5.01 8.60 -6.84
C SER A 35 -4.59 7.26 -7.45
N ALA A 36 -3.56 7.28 -8.31
CA ALA A 36 -3.09 6.10 -9.01
C ALA A 36 -2.63 5.00 -8.05
N ILE A 37 -1.94 5.35 -6.96
CA ILE A 37 -1.54 4.36 -5.94
C ILE A 37 -2.78 3.76 -5.26
N ILE A 38 -3.74 4.58 -4.83
CA ILE A 38 -4.96 4.13 -4.13
C ILE A 38 -5.82 3.24 -5.04
N ASP A 39 -6.01 3.65 -6.30
CA ASP A 39 -6.84 2.93 -7.27
C ASP A 39 -6.20 1.60 -7.71
N LYS A 40 -4.89 1.45 -7.55
CA LYS A 40 -4.15 0.24 -7.92
C LYS A 40 -4.00 -0.77 -6.78
N LEU A 41 -4.44 -0.42 -5.56
CA LEU A 41 -4.44 -1.33 -4.41
C LEU A 41 -5.28 -2.58 -4.72
N LEU A 42 -4.75 -3.75 -4.33
CA LEU A 42 -5.38 -5.03 -4.61
C LEU A 42 -6.64 -5.24 -3.74
N GLU A 43 -7.51 -6.18 -4.12
CA GLU A 43 -8.77 -6.47 -3.41
C GLU A 43 -8.60 -6.70 -1.88
N PRO A 44 -7.55 -7.38 -1.38
CA PRO A 44 -7.34 -7.52 0.07
C PRO A 44 -7.20 -6.18 0.81
N TRP A 45 -6.81 -5.11 0.10
CA TRP A 45 -6.57 -3.77 0.63
C TRP A 45 -7.75 -2.82 0.48
N LYS A 46 -8.91 -3.29 0.00
CA LYS A 46 -10.05 -2.43 -0.35
C LYS A 46 -10.56 -1.54 0.79
N GLU A 47 -10.63 -2.08 2.01
CA GLU A 47 -11.12 -1.30 3.16
C GLU A 47 -10.11 -0.21 3.54
N PHE A 48 -8.81 -0.54 3.48
CA PHE A 48 -7.76 0.45 3.64
C PHE A 48 -7.77 1.50 2.53
N ALA A 49 -8.02 1.10 1.28
CA ALA A 49 -8.15 2.00 0.14
C ALA A 49 -9.30 3.02 0.34
N LYS A 50 -10.44 2.61 0.92
CA LYS A 50 -11.53 3.52 1.28
C LYS A 50 -11.09 4.56 2.31
N VAL A 51 -10.33 4.14 3.33
CA VAL A 51 -9.78 5.06 4.35
C VAL A 51 -8.84 6.08 3.71
N LEU A 52 -7.94 5.64 2.82
CA LEU A 52 -7.06 6.55 2.10
C LEU A 52 -7.84 7.51 1.20
N ARG A 53 -8.88 7.03 0.51
CA ARG A 53 -9.71 7.85 -0.38
C ARG A 53 -10.40 9.00 0.35
N HIS A 54 -10.85 8.77 1.59
CA HIS A 54 -11.48 9.82 2.39
C HIS A 54 -10.52 10.99 2.68
N LYS A 55 -9.23 10.70 2.87
CA LYS A 55 -8.19 11.71 3.21
C LYS A 55 -7.30 12.07 2.02
N GLN A 56 -7.66 11.64 0.81
CA GLN A 56 -6.78 11.66 -0.35
C GLN A 56 -6.21 13.04 -0.68
N LYS A 57 -7.05 14.08 -0.59
CA LYS A 57 -6.64 15.48 -0.89
C LYS A 57 -5.59 16.02 0.07
N GLU A 58 -5.47 15.43 1.26
CA GLU A 58 -4.53 15.83 2.31
C GLU A 58 -3.24 14.99 2.29
N LEU A 59 -3.20 13.92 1.50
CA LEU A 59 -2.11 12.96 1.50
C LEU A 59 -1.02 13.32 0.50
N SER A 60 0.23 13.20 0.94
CA SER A 60 1.41 13.10 0.08
C SER A 60 1.68 11.64 -0.28
N ILE A 61 2.52 11.42 -1.30
CA ILE A 61 2.97 10.08 -1.67
C ILE A 61 3.73 9.42 -0.52
N GLU A 62 4.63 10.16 0.14
CA GLU A 62 5.38 9.70 1.32
C GLU A 62 4.44 9.29 2.47
N ALA A 63 3.36 10.05 2.69
CA ALA A 63 2.35 9.71 3.68
C ALA A 63 1.61 8.41 3.33
N ILE A 64 1.29 8.18 2.04
CA ILE A 64 0.69 6.92 1.60
C ILE A 64 1.65 5.75 1.82
N ILE A 65 2.92 5.88 1.41
CA ILE A 65 3.94 4.83 1.56
C ILE A 65 4.12 4.48 3.05
N THR A 66 4.19 5.48 3.92
CA THR A 66 4.32 5.27 5.36
C THR A 66 3.12 4.51 5.92
N ARG A 67 1.91 4.90 5.53
CA ARG A 67 0.67 4.21 5.97
C ARG A 67 0.57 2.80 5.42
N LEU A 68 0.96 2.57 4.15
CA LEU A 68 1.03 1.24 3.56
C LEU A 68 1.96 0.33 4.35
N ARG A 69 3.10 0.85 4.80
CA ARG A 69 4.06 0.07 5.59
C ARG A 69 3.49 -0.37 6.94
N VAL A 70 2.83 0.53 7.66
CA VAL A 70 2.19 0.21 8.95
C VAL A 70 1.08 -0.82 8.77
N GLU A 71 0.23 -0.63 7.76
CA GLU A 71 -0.88 -1.55 7.47
C GLU A 71 -0.38 -2.93 7.00
N GLU A 72 0.68 -2.98 6.19
CA GLU A 72 1.28 -4.25 5.75
C GLU A 72 1.84 -5.04 6.95
N GLU A 73 2.52 -4.35 7.86
CA GLU A 73 3.06 -4.95 9.08
C GLU A 73 1.94 -5.48 9.98
N ALA A 74 0.88 -4.70 10.20
CA ALA A 74 -0.28 -5.13 11.00
C ALA A 74 -0.91 -6.41 10.42
N ARG A 75 -1.15 -6.45 9.11
CA ARG A 75 -1.71 -7.63 8.42
C ARG A 75 -0.81 -8.86 8.51
N ASN A 76 0.50 -8.68 8.53
CA ASN A 76 1.45 -9.78 8.68
C ASN A 76 1.47 -10.30 10.12
N GLN A 77 1.30 -9.43 11.12
CA GLN A 77 1.16 -9.82 12.51
C GLN A 77 -0.14 -10.60 12.74
N ASP A 78 -1.27 -10.12 12.21
CA ASP A 78 -2.57 -10.80 12.32
C ASP A 78 -2.50 -12.23 11.74
N LYS A 79 -1.91 -12.38 10.55
CA LYS A 79 -1.68 -13.71 9.94
C LYS A 79 -0.81 -14.62 10.80
N ALA A 80 0.23 -14.07 11.44
CA ALA A 80 1.09 -14.85 12.32
C ALA A 80 0.35 -15.32 13.58
N VAL A 81 -0.55 -14.50 14.13
CA VAL A 81 -1.41 -14.88 15.26
C VAL A 81 -2.38 -15.98 14.84
N GLU A 82 -3.09 -15.83 13.72
CA GLU A 82 -4.03 -16.84 13.20
C GLU A 82 -3.36 -18.21 13.00
N LEU A 83 -2.14 -18.23 12.45
CA LEU A 83 -1.37 -19.47 12.26
C LEU A 83 -0.97 -20.13 13.59
N ASN A 84 -0.65 -19.34 14.61
CA ASN A 84 -0.31 -19.86 15.93
C ASN A 84 -1.53 -20.44 16.66
N GLU A 85 -2.71 -19.82 16.50
CA GLU A 85 -3.97 -20.33 17.07
C GLU A 85 -4.44 -21.61 16.37
N ALA A 86 -4.29 -21.70 15.05
CA ALA A 86 -4.63 -22.90 14.28
C ALA A 86 -3.74 -24.11 14.64
N ASN A 87 -2.47 -23.88 14.98
CA ASN A 87 -1.54 -24.96 15.35
C ASN A 87 -1.66 -25.40 16.83
N GLY A 88 -2.36 -24.63 17.67
CA GLY A 88 -2.55 -24.92 19.09
C GLY A 88 -3.74 -25.83 19.40
N THR A 89 -4.63 -26.08 18.43
CA THR A 89 -5.89 -26.81 18.64
C THR A 89 -5.80 -28.33 18.44
N ASP A 90 -4.64 -28.87 18.07
CA ASP A 90 -4.41 -30.32 17.87
C ASP A 90 -3.63 -30.98 19.02
N LYS A 91 -3.77 -30.45 20.25
CA LYS A 91 -3.29 -31.08 21.49
C LYS A 91 -4.40 -31.07 22.54
N SER A 92 -5.31 -32.03 22.45
CA SER A 92 -6.13 -32.50 23.58
C SER A 92 -6.43 -33.97 23.40
#